data_AF-A0A2E3MXN0-F1
#
_entry.id   AF-A0A2E3MXN0-F1
#
_cell.length_a   1.000
_cell.length_b   1.000
_cell.length_c   1.000
_cell.angle_alpha   90.00
_cell.angle_beta   90.00
_cell.angle_gamma   90.00
#
_symmetry.space_group_name_H-M   'P 1'
#
loop_
_entity.id
_entity.type
_entity.pdbx_description
1 polymer ?
#
loop_
_entity_poly.entity_id
_entity_poly.type
_entity_poly.pdbx_seq_one_letter_code
_entity_poly.pdbx_strand_id
1 'polypeptide(L)'
;MSASPRIRRLIADWQALQQLRAQSSILRFRTQGDPPDRYRIRFYGRGLFVDPVSRRVRVLTRHEIGVELVASYPRTMPLLSWKTPIYHPNISLNGLVCLGGYSTQWVPSFRLDELCEMLWDMTRLRNFDVEHPYNREAAEWLRGQDAGCFPVDRRSLRNLASPETPALCNPHVSTREKWPNAGAAAGNSVSLNGCPPRSDLGAGIRFLDSEIS
;
A
#
# COMPACT_ATOMS: atom_id res chain seq x y z
N MET A 1 -9.24 34.42 -16.53
CA MET A 1 -8.09 34.12 -15.65
C MET A 1 -7.82 32.62 -15.72
N SER A 2 -6.59 32.19 -15.99
CA SER A 2 -6.24 30.76 -16.02
C SER A 2 -6.22 30.22 -14.59
N ALA A 3 -6.78 29.02 -14.37
CA ALA A 3 -6.78 28.37 -13.06
C ALA A 3 -5.35 28.22 -12.53
N SER A 4 -5.12 28.40 -11.23
CA SER A 4 -3.77 28.27 -10.65
C SER A 4 -3.20 26.85 -10.86
N PRO A 5 -1.86 26.66 -10.87
CA PRO A 5 -1.26 25.34 -11.03
C PRO A 5 -1.78 24.31 -10.02
N ARG A 6 -2.01 24.73 -8.77
CA ARG A 6 -2.62 23.89 -7.73
C ARG A 6 -4.03 23.46 -8.13
N ILE A 7 -4.88 24.39 -8.54
CA ILE A 7 -6.27 24.09 -8.92
C ILE A 7 -6.30 23.10 -10.09
N ARG A 8 -5.47 23.31 -11.12
CA ARG A 8 -5.36 22.36 -12.24
C ARG A 8 -4.96 20.96 -11.76
N ARG A 9 -4.05 20.89 -10.78
CA ARG A 9 -3.65 19.61 -10.19
C ARG A 9 -4.78 18.92 -9.43
N LEU A 10 -5.50 19.65 -8.56
CA LEU A 10 -6.63 19.10 -7.82
C LEU A 10 -7.72 18.54 -8.77
N ILE A 11 -8.01 19.25 -9.86
CA ILE A 11 -8.94 18.80 -10.90
C ILE A 11 -8.44 17.51 -11.55
N ALA A 12 -7.16 17.45 -11.93
CA ALA A 12 -6.57 16.27 -12.57
C ALA A 12 -6.57 15.03 -11.65
N ASP A 13 -6.19 15.19 -10.37
CA ASP A 13 -6.24 14.10 -9.39
C ASP A 13 -7.66 13.62 -9.12
N TRP A 14 -8.63 14.54 -9.05
CA TRP A 14 -10.03 14.20 -8.90
C TRP A 14 -10.53 13.37 -10.10
N GLN A 15 -10.23 13.79 -11.32
CA GLN A 15 -10.56 13.04 -12.54
C GLN A 15 -9.90 11.65 -12.54
N ALA A 16 -8.62 11.56 -12.18
CA ALA A 16 -7.89 10.29 -12.10
C ALA A 16 -8.51 9.33 -11.07
N LEU A 17 -8.91 9.84 -9.90
CA LEU A 17 -9.60 9.01 -8.89
C LEU A 17 -10.99 8.55 -9.36
N GLN A 18 -11.74 9.39 -10.08
CA GLN A 18 -13.03 9.01 -10.63
C GLN A 18 -12.88 7.87 -11.66
N GLN A 19 -11.83 7.91 -12.49
CA GLN A 19 -11.48 6.82 -13.41
C GLN A 19 -11.05 5.57 -12.65
N LEU A 20 -10.17 5.70 -11.63
CA LEU A 20 -9.74 4.58 -10.80
C LEU A 20 -10.93 3.87 -10.13
N ARG A 21 -11.93 4.63 -9.65
CA ARG A 21 -13.16 4.06 -9.08
C ARG A 21 -13.95 3.22 -10.09
N ALA A 22 -14.02 3.64 -11.35
CA ALA A 22 -14.67 2.87 -12.40
C ALA A 22 -13.92 1.56 -12.74
N GLN A 23 -12.61 1.53 -12.50
CA GLN A 23 -11.74 0.38 -12.76
C GLN A 23 -11.54 -0.53 -11.54
N SER A 24 -12.25 -0.29 -10.44
CA SER A 24 -12.00 -0.97 -9.16
C SER A 24 -13.27 -1.48 -8.49
N SER A 25 -13.30 -2.78 -8.19
CA SER A 25 -14.29 -3.33 -7.25
C SER A 25 -13.89 -3.12 -5.78
N ILE A 26 -12.68 -2.61 -5.52
CA ILE A 26 -12.05 -2.53 -4.20
C ILE A 26 -12.17 -1.12 -3.62
N LEU A 27 -12.00 -0.09 -4.46
CA LEU A 27 -11.94 1.31 -4.03
C LEU A 27 -13.32 1.96 -3.97
N ARG A 28 -13.60 2.65 -2.87
CA ARG A 28 -14.64 3.70 -2.79
C ARG A 28 -14.05 4.93 -2.10
N PHE A 29 -14.62 6.10 -2.38
CA PHE A 29 -14.23 7.31 -1.66
C PHE A 29 -15.36 8.33 -1.54
N ARG A 30 -15.22 9.22 -0.55
CA ARG A 30 -15.99 10.45 -0.38
C ARG A 30 -15.05 11.65 -0.43
N THR A 31 -15.56 12.81 -0.81
CA THR A 31 -14.78 14.04 -1.01
C THR A 31 -15.35 15.21 -0.23
N GLN A 32 -14.51 16.21 0.06
CA GLN A 32 -14.90 17.55 0.51
C GLN A 32 -14.06 18.59 -0.24
N GLY A 33 -14.59 19.81 -0.40
CA GLY A 33 -13.99 20.88 -1.20
C GLY A 33 -14.44 20.88 -2.67
N ASP A 34 -14.20 22.00 -3.35
CA ASP A 34 -14.48 22.19 -4.78
C ASP A 34 -13.39 23.06 -5.46
N PRO A 35 -12.46 22.49 -6.26
CA PRO A 35 -12.27 21.05 -6.48
C PRO A 35 -11.85 20.32 -5.18
N PRO A 36 -12.08 18.99 -5.07
CA PRO A 36 -11.82 18.29 -3.82
C PRO A 36 -10.36 18.32 -3.37
N ASP A 37 -10.15 18.66 -2.09
CA ASP A 37 -8.85 18.66 -1.42
C ASP A 37 -8.79 17.72 -0.21
N ARG A 38 -9.93 17.15 0.21
CA ARG A 38 -10.02 16.14 1.27
C ARG A 38 -10.75 14.91 0.77
N TYR A 39 -10.19 13.73 1.07
CA TYR A 39 -10.72 12.45 0.65
C TYR A 39 -10.82 11.50 1.84
N ARG A 40 -11.92 10.74 1.89
CA ARG A 40 -12.04 9.54 2.72
C ARG A 40 -11.99 8.32 1.80
N ILE A 41 -10.83 7.69 1.72
CA ILE A 41 -10.59 6.50 0.91
C ILE A 41 -11.00 5.25 1.69
N ARG A 42 -11.70 4.33 1.04
CA ARG A 42 -12.07 3.02 1.57
C ARG A 42 -11.64 1.91 0.61
N PHE A 43 -10.93 0.92 1.14
CA PHE A 43 -10.63 -0.32 0.44
C PHE A 43 -11.46 -1.48 0.99
N TYR A 44 -12.01 -2.28 0.08
CA TYR A 44 -12.78 -3.50 0.38
C TYR A 44 -12.02 -4.75 -0.07
N GLY A 45 -11.28 -5.34 0.87
CA GLY A 45 -10.46 -6.52 0.63
C GLY A 45 -9.61 -6.89 1.83
N ARG A 46 -8.90 -8.01 1.73
CA ARG A 46 -8.18 -8.58 2.87
C ARG A 46 -6.99 -7.70 3.25
N GLY A 47 -6.96 -7.31 4.51
CA GLY A 47 -5.77 -6.83 5.22
C GLY A 47 -5.76 -7.50 6.60
N LEU A 48 -4.74 -7.22 7.40
CA LEU A 48 -4.58 -7.84 8.72
C LEU A 48 -4.78 -6.81 9.83
N PHE A 49 -5.27 -7.25 10.98
CA PHE A 49 -5.30 -6.49 12.22
C PHE A 49 -5.05 -7.43 13.41
N VAL A 50 -4.68 -6.89 14.57
CA VAL A 50 -4.63 -7.66 15.82
C VAL A 50 -5.95 -7.47 16.55
N ASP A 51 -6.61 -8.59 16.83
CA ASP A 51 -7.81 -8.62 17.65
C ASP A 51 -7.48 -8.18 19.08
N PRO A 52 -8.16 -7.15 19.63
CA PRO A 52 -7.75 -6.56 20.90
C PRO A 52 -7.97 -7.49 22.09
N VAL A 53 -8.88 -8.46 21.97
CA VAL A 53 -9.24 -9.40 23.06
C VAL A 53 -8.34 -10.63 23.01
N SER A 54 -8.36 -11.34 21.88
CA SER A 54 -7.59 -12.58 21.71
C SER A 54 -6.10 -12.35 21.46
N ARG A 55 -5.69 -11.13 21.13
CA ARG A 55 -4.32 -10.77 20.72
C ARG A 55 -3.83 -11.55 19.49
N ARG A 56 -4.74 -12.17 18.74
CA ARG A 56 -4.43 -12.91 17.52
C ARG A 56 -4.52 -12.00 16.30
N VAL A 57 -3.65 -12.24 15.33
CA VAL A 57 -3.75 -11.63 14.00
C VAL A 57 -4.99 -12.19 13.31
N ARG A 58 -5.82 -11.33 12.73
CA ARG A 58 -7.06 -11.69 12.03
C ARG A 58 -7.20 -10.87 10.75
N VAL A 59 -8.09 -11.31 9.87
CA VAL A 59 -8.40 -10.59 8.62
C VAL A 59 -9.43 -9.50 8.89
N LEU A 60 -9.14 -8.29 8.41
CA LEU A 60 -10.11 -7.19 8.27
C LEU A 60 -10.36 -6.94 6.78
N THR A 61 -11.63 -6.75 6.41
CA THR A 61 -12.04 -6.60 5.00
C THR A 61 -12.35 -5.17 4.58
N ARG A 62 -12.36 -4.22 5.51
CA ARG A 62 -12.63 -2.80 5.26
C ARG A 62 -11.54 -1.94 5.89
N HIS A 63 -10.90 -1.12 5.08
CA HIS A 63 -9.81 -0.24 5.49
C HIS A 63 -10.16 1.21 5.13
N GLU A 64 -9.93 2.15 6.05
CA GLU A 64 -10.28 3.56 5.84
C GLU A 64 -9.07 4.47 6.08
N ILE A 65 -8.84 5.39 5.13
CA ILE A 65 -7.72 6.33 5.14
C ILE A 65 -8.27 7.73 4.88
N GLY A 66 -7.86 8.69 5.69
CA GLY A 66 -8.02 10.11 5.41
C GLY A 66 -6.84 10.63 4.61
N VAL A 67 -7.13 11.33 3.50
CA VAL A 67 -6.12 11.99 2.65
C VAL A 67 -6.47 13.47 2.54
N GLU A 68 -5.53 14.34 2.90
CA GLU A 68 -5.69 15.78 2.82
C GLU A 68 -4.60 16.40 1.93
N LEU A 69 -5.04 17.04 0.86
CA LEU A 69 -4.21 17.77 -0.09
C LEU A 69 -4.01 19.20 0.44
N VAL A 70 -3.14 19.36 1.43
CA VAL A 70 -2.84 20.66 2.08
C VAL A 70 -2.44 21.75 1.09
N ALA A 71 -2.48 23.03 1.49
CA ALA A 71 -2.23 24.19 0.62
C ALA A 71 -0.95 24.11 -0.24
N SER A 72 0.11 23.47 0.27
CA SER A 72 1.39 23.27 -0.43
C SER A 72 1.39 22.13 -1.45
N TYR A 73 0.38 21.25 -1.48
CA TYR A 73 0.22 20.22 -2.50
C TYR A 73 0.10 20.83 -3.91
N PRO A 74 0.76 20.28 -4.95
CA PRO A 74 1.53 19.03 -4.97
C PRO A 74 3.03 19.17 -4.66
N ARG A 75 3.52 20.34 -4.20
CA ARG A 75 4.95 20.49 -3.84
C ARG A 75 5.32 19.64 -2.63
N THR A 76 4.36 19.43 -1.73
CA THR A 76 4.47 18.50 -0.61
C THR A 76 3.52 17.33 -0.81
N MET A 77 3.83 16.19 -0.19
CA MET A 77 2.93 15.04 -0.16
C MET A 77 1.59 15.37 0.53
N PRO A 78 0.52 14.61 0.25
CA PRO A 78 -0.70 14.65 1.03
C PRO A 78 -0.46 14.29 2.50
N LEU A 79 -1.25 14.84 3.40
CA LEU A 79 -1.34 14.32 4.77
C LEU A 79 -2.19 13.06 4.77
N LEU A 80 -1.62 11.99 5.33
CA LEU A 80 -2.26 10.68 5.43
C LEU A 80 -2.60 10.37 6.88
N SER A 81 -3.77 9.77 7.09
CA SER A 81 -4.17 9.27 8.40
C SER A 81 -4.97 7.97 8.28
N TRP A 82 -4.38 6.87 8.71
CA TRP A 82 -5.04 5.57 8.77
C TRP A 82 -6.09 5.57 9.89
N LYS A 83 -7.30 5.08 9.61
CA LYS A 83 -8.46 5.21 10.51
C LYS A 83 -9.00 3.89 11.05
N THR A 84 -8.74 2.78 10.37
CA THR A 84 -9.17 1.44 10.81
C THR A 84 -8.02 0.70 11.49
N PRO A 85 -8.29 -0.28 12.36
CA PRO A 85 -7.27 -1.19 12.84
C PRO A 85 -6.50 -1.81 11.67
N ILE A 86 -5.18 -1.83 11.76
CA ILE A 86 -4.30 -2.48 10.79
C ILE A 86 -3.05 -3.00 11.47
N TYR A 87 -2.58 -4.14 11.00
CA TYR A 87 -1.33 -4.75 11.44
C TYR A 87 -0.33 -4.72 10.28
N HIS A 88 0.51 -3.68 10.28
CA HIS A 88 1.44 -3.37 9.20
C HIS A 88 2.69 -2.69 9.77
N PRO A 89 3.92 -3.07 9.36
CA PRO A 89 5.16 -2.49 9.88
C PRO A 89 5.25 -0.96 9.75
N ASN A 90 4.84 -0.42 8.61
CA ASN A 90 4.99 1.00 8.29
C ASN A 90 3.74 1.85 8.58
N ILE A 91 2.80 1.31 9.38
CA ILE A 91 1.65 2.07 9.87
C ILE A 91 1.65 1.98 11.38
N SER A 92 1.71 3.13 12.06
CA SER A 92 1.73 3.19 13.51
C SER A 92 0.34 2.92 14.11
N LEU A 93 0.30 2.63 15.41
CA LEU A 93 -0.95 2.42 16.15
C LEU A 93 -1.86 3.66 16.18
N ASN A 94 -1.29 4.87 16.08
CA ASN A 94 -2.05 6.12 15.98
C ASN A 94 -2.37 6.52 14.51
N GLY A 95 -2.08 5.66 13.53
CA GLY A 95 -2.47 5.82 12.14
C GLY A 95 -1.56 6.71 11.28
N LEU A 96 -0.32 6.95 11.70
CA LEU A 96 0.73 7.55 10.87
C LEU A 96 1.22 6.53 9.85
N VAL A 97 1.41 6.97 8.61
CA VAL A 97 1.78 6.12 7.47
C VAL A 97 3.17 6.54 6.99
N CYS A 98 4.11 5.60 6.96
CA CYS A 98 5.41 5.79 6.33
C CYS A 98 5.36 5.20 4.91
N LEU A 99 5.64 6.03 3.90
CA LEU A 99 5.73 5.62 2.50
C LEU A 99 7.19 5.37 2.07
N GLY A 100 8.07 5.05 3.03
CA GLY A 100 9.51 4.92 2.79
C GLY A 100 10.14 6.23 2.32
N GLY A 101 10.92 6.16 1.24
CA GLY A 101 11.62 7.31 0.66
C GLY A 101 10.70 8.46 0.22
N TYR A 102 9.43 8.20 -0.10
CA TYR A 102 8.48 9.25 -0.47
C TYR A 102 8.18 10.24 0.66
N SER A 103 8.45 9.87 1.92
CA SER A 103 8.33 10.78 3.06
C SER A 103 9.36 11.92 3.00
N THR A 104 10.50 11.73 2.34
CA THR A 104 11.57 12.73 2.21
C THR A 104 11.79 13.19 0.77
N GLN A 105 11.53 12.33 -0.21
CA GLN A 105 11.76 12.53 -1.64
C GLN A 105 10.43 12.51 -2.43
N TRP A 106 9.45 13.28 -1.96
CA TRP A 106 8.19 13.45 -2.67
C TRP A 106 8.41 14.12 -4.03
N VAL A 107 7.82 13.54 -5.08
CA VAL A 107 7.85 14.12 -6.43
C VAL A 107 6.47 14.68 -6.77
N PRO A 108 6.35 15.97 -7.14
CA PRO A 108 5.05 16.58 -7.47
C PRO A 108 4.32 15.92 -8.63
N SER A 109 5.00 15.14 -9.47
CA SER A 109 4.39 14.36 -10.57
C SER A 109 3.62 13.12 -10.09
N PHE A 110 3.90 12.59 -8.89
CA PHE A 110 3.26 11.37 -8.38
C PHE A 110 1.78 11.59 -8.13
N ARG A 111 0.92 10.84 -8.82
CA ARG A 111 -0.52 11.11 -8.91
C ARG A 111 -1.30 10.51 -7.74
N LEU A 112 -2.47 11.07 -7.44
CA LEU A 112 -3.25 10.62 -6.29
C LEU A 112 -3.83 9.20 -6.45
N ASP A 113 -4.09 8.77 -7.68
CA ASP A 113 -4.50 7.39 -7.98
C ASP A 113 -3.35 6.39 -7.84
N GLU A 114 -2.12 6.77 -8.20
CA GLU A 114 -0.91 5.97 -7.92
C GLU A 114 -0.65 5.85 -6.42
N LEU A 115 -0.88 6.93 -5.66
CA LEU A 115 -0.85 6.87 -4.19
C LEU A 115 -1.90 5.88 -3.66
N CYS A 116 -3.11 5.84 -4.22
CA CYS A 116 -4.11 4.87 -3.81
C CYS A 116 -3.68 3.42 -4.10
N GLU A 117 -3.00 3.16 -5.23
CA GLU A 117 -2.42 1.84 -5.52
C GLU A 117 -1.38 1.43 -4.48
N MET A 118 -0.48 2.34 -4.11
CA MET A 118 0.51 2.11 -3.07
C MET A 118 -0.14 1.82 -1.71
N LEU A 119 -1.16 2.58 -1.32
CA LEU A 119 -1.88 2.36 -0.06
C LEU A 119 -2.64 1.03 -0.05
N TRP A 120 -3.16 0.58 -1.21
CA TRP A 120 -3.74 -0.75 -1.34
C TRP A 120 -2.69 -1.85 -1.22
N ASP A 121 -1.52 -1.65 -1.83
CA ASP A 121 -0.40 -2.58 -1.71
C ASP A 121 0.13 -2.69 -0.27
N MET A 122 0.13 -1.60 0.50
CA MET A 122 0.38 -1.66 1.94
C MET A 122 -0.72 -2.45 2.66
N THR A 123 -2.00 -2.15 2.39
CA THR A 123 -3.15 -2.82 3.03
C THR A 123 -3.06 -4.35 2.96
N ARG A 124 -2.68 -4.86 1.79
CA ARG A 124 -2.60 -6.31 1.51
C ARG A 124 -1.22 -6.91 1.77
N LEU A 125 -0.30 -6.15 2.37
CA LEU A 125 1.08 -6.57 2.64
C LEU A 125 1.84 -7.00 1.37
N ARG A 126 1.64 -6.29 0.26
CA ARG A 126 2.53 -6.36 -0.91
C ARG A 126 3.71 -5.39 -0.79
N ASN A 127 3.50 -4.26 -0.11
CA ASN A 127 4.52 -3.23 0.07
C ASN A 127 4.70 -2.94 1.56
N PHE A 128 5.83 -3.35 2.12
CA PHE A 128 6.20 -3.13 3.51
C PHE A 128 7.72 -3.13 3.69
N ASP A 129 8.19 -2.52 4.77
CA ASP A 129 9.58 -2.52 5.22
C ASP A 129 9.62 -2.93 6.70
N VAL A 130 10.26 -4.07 6.98
CA VAL A 130 10.45 -4.60 8.33
C VAL A 130 11.68 -4.03 9.04
N GLU A 131 12.60 -3.39 8.31
CA GLU A 131 13.85 -2.86 8.84
C GLU A 131 13.66 -1.48 9.49
N HIS A 132 12.75 -0.66 8.94
CA HIS A 132 12.39 0.65 9.49
C HIS A 132 10.90 0.76 9.89
N PRO A 133 10.41 -0.03 10.85
CA PRO A 133 9.00 -0.10 11.17
C PRO A 133 8.56 0.99 12.15
N TYR A 134 7.34 1.49 11.98
CA TYR A 134 6.59 2.17 13.04
C TYR A 134 5.98 1.17 14.04
N ASN A 135 5.58 -0.01 13.55
CA ASN A 135 5.04 -1.09 14.36
C ASN A 135 6.03 -2.25 14.40
N ARG A 136 6.85 -2.30 15.45
CA ARG A 136 7.89 -3.32 15.64
C ARG A 136 7.29 -4.72 15.79
N GLU A 137 6.18 -4.86 16.51
CA GLU A 137 5.48 -6.13 16.67
C GLU A 137 5.05 -6.69 15.30
N ALA A 138 4.48 -5.85 14.42
CA ALA A 138 4.08 -6.27 13.08
C ALA A 138 5.28 -6.71 12.22
N ALA A 139 6.42 -6.02 12.35
CA ALA A 139 7.64 -6.38 11.65
C ALA A 139 8.19 -7.74 12.12
N GLU A 140 8.26 -7.96 13.43
CA GLU A 140 8.70 -9.22 14.02
C GLU A 140 7.77 -10.37 13.64
N TRP A 141 6.45 -10.17 13.71
CA TRP A 141 5.48 -11.18 13.28
C TRP A 141 5.65 -11.54 11.80
N LEU A 142 5.84 -10.56 10.92
CA LEU A 142 6.06 -10.77 9.48
C LEU A 142 7.35 -11.52 9.17
N ARG A 143 8.45 -11.27 9.91
CA ARG A 143 9.70 -12.03 9.75
C ARG A 143 9.51 -13.53 9.99
N GLY A 144 8.56 -13.91 10.84
CA GLY A 144 8.23 -15.30 11.12
C GLY A 144 7.24 -15.96 10.15
N GLN A 145 6.76 -15.24 9.13
CA GLN A 145 5.79 -15.76 8.17
C GLN A 145 6.46 -16.24 6.87
N ASP A 146 5.82 -17.18 6.19
CA ASP A 146 6.19 -17.55 4.82
C ASP A 146 5.82 -16.42 3.86
N ALA A 147 6.80 -15.97 3.06
CA ALA A 147 6.62 -14.95 2.04
C ALA A 147 5.51 -15.30 1.02
N GLY A 148 5.26 -16.59 0.77
CA GLY A 148 4.18 -17.07 -0.11
C GLY A 148 2.76 -16.76 0.39
N CYS A 149 2.61 -16.38 1.65
CA CYS A 149 1.32 -15.97 2.24
C CYS A 149 0.90 -14.55 1.83
N PHE A 150 1.82 -13.78 1.23
CA PHE A 150 1.60 -12.39 0.87
C PHE A 150 1.61 -12.18 -0.65
N PRO A 151 0.78 -11.26 -1.17
CA PRO A 151 -0.19 -10.44 -0.42
C PRO A 151 -1.42 -11.24 0.04
N VAL A 152 -2.03 -10.81 1.15
CA VAL A 152 -3.23 -11.46 1.70
C VAL A 152 -4.48 -11.28 0.81
N ASP A 153 -4.44 -10.31 -0.10
CA ASP A 153 -5.38 -10.12 -1.20
C ASP A 153 -4.64 -10.09 -2.54
N ARG A 154 -5.06 -10.93 -3.49
CA ARG A 154 -4.39 -11.06 -4.79
C ARG A 154 -4.80 -9.97 -5.79
N ARG A 155 -5.95 -9.33 -5.60
CA ARG A 155 -6.48 -8.37 -6.57
C ARG A 155 -5.61 -7.10 -6.62
N SER A 156 -5.26 -6.66 -7.83
CA SER A 156 -4.72 -5.31 -8.03
C SER A 156 -5.81 -4.26 -7.79
N LEU A 157 -5.44 -3.01 -7.55
CA LEU A 157 -6.47 -1.98 -7.30
C LEU A 157 -7.37 -1.75 -8.53
N ARG A 158 -6.79 -1.85 -9.75
CA ARG A 158 -7.49 -1.75 -11.04
C ARG A 158 -8.00 -3.10 -11.56
N ASN A 159 -8.59 -3.91 -10.68
CA ASN A 159 -9.00 -5.28 -11.03
C ASN A 159 -10.14 -5.39 -12.07
N LEU A 160 -10.75 -4.28 -12.48
CA LEU A 160 -11.76 -4.22 -13.53
C LEU A 160 -11.25 -3.52 -14.80
N ALA A 161 -9.99 -3.11 -14.85
CA ALA A 161 -9.42 -2.55 -16.07
C ALA A 161 -9.25 -3.66 -17.12
N SER A 162 -9.68 -3.41 -18.35
CA SER A 162 -9.43 -4.31 -19.47
C SER A 162 -7.91 -4.48 -19.67
N PRO A 163 -7.42 -5.67 -20.04
CA PRO A 163 -5.99 -5.92 -20.27
C PRO A 163 -5.37 -5.09 -21.42
N GLU A 164 -6.17 -4.38 -22.20
CA GLU A 164 -5.73 -3.55 -23.33
C GLU A 164 -5.24 -2.14 -22.96
N THR A 165 -5.23 -1.78 -21.67
CA THR A 165 -4.52 -0.59 -21.23
C THR A 165 -3.25 -1.05 -20.51
N PRO A 166 -2.09 -1.10 -21.18
CA PRO A 166 -0.84 -1.30 -20.48
C PRO A 166 -0.72 -0.19 -19.44
N ALA A 167 -0.81 -0.56 -18.17
CA ALA A 167 -0.24 0.26 -17.13
C ALA A 167 1.22 0.45 -17.53
N LEU A 168 1.62 1.68 -17.82
CA LEU A 168 3.03 2.07 -17.84
C LEU A 168 3.55 2.01 -16.39
N CYS A 169 3.48 0.83 -15.78
CA CYS A 169 4.25 0.48 -14.62
C CYS A 169 5.55 -0.07 -15.17
N ASN A 170 6.51 0.83 -15.38
CA ASN A 170 7.90 0.39 -15.35
C ASN A 170 8.07 -0.26 -13.96
N PRO A 171 8.51 -1.52 -13.86
CA PRO A 171 8.73 -2.12 -12.57
C PRO A 171 9.85 -1.31 -11.94
N HIS A 172 9.53 -0.44 -10.98
CA HIS A 172 10.51 0.00 -10.00
C HIS A 172 10.76 -1.17 -9.05
N VAL A 173 11.26 -2.27 -9.63
CA VAL A 173 12.19 -3.13 -8.93
C VAL A 173 13.28 -2.17 -8.50
N SER A 174 13.40 -1.94 -7.19
CA SER A 174 14.62 -1.41 -6.62
C SER A 174 15.71 -2.47 -6.79
N THR A 175 16.16 -2.67 -8.02
CA THR A 175 17.50 -3.16 -8.29
C THR A 175 18.37 -1.98 -7.99
N ARG A 176 19.06 -2.06 -6.85
CA ARG A 176 20.15 -1.18 -6.44
C ARG A 176 20.94 -0.67 -7.66
N GLU A 177 20.69 0.55 -8.10
CA GLU A 177 21.67 1.27 -8.91
C GLU A 177 22.77 1.72 -7.94
N LYS A 178 23.85 0.93 -7.90
CA LYS A 178 25.12 1.33 -7.29
C LYS A 178 25.82 2.30 -8.23
N TRP A 179 26.08 3.52 -7.78
CA TRP A 179 27.11 4.40 -8.34
C TRP A 179 28.51 3.87 -7.94
N PRO A 180 29.55 3.91 -8.81
CA PRO A 180 30.79 3.12 -8.67
C PRO A 180 31.72 3.68 -7.56
N ASN A 181 32.67 2.97 -6.94
CA ASN A 181 33.35 1.70 -7.26
C ASN A 181 33.99 1.08 -6.00
N ALA A 182 34.53 -0.14 -6.17
CA ALA A 182 35.53 -0.87 -5.37
C ALA A 182 35.03 -1.92 -4.37
N GLY A 183 35.37 -3.19 -4.66
CA GLY A 183 35.37 -4.30 -3.71
C GLY A 183 34.63 -5.54 -4.20
N ALA A 184 35.38 -6.48 -4.78
CA ALA A 184 34.93 -7.79 -5.24
C ALA A 184 34.51 -8.71 -4.08
N ALA A 185 33.45 -9.52 -4.28
CA ALA A 185 33.34 -10.92 -3.81
C ALA A 185 32.03 -11.56 -4.32
N ALA A 186 32.14 -12.82 -4.74
CA ALA A 186 31.12 -13.63 -5.41
C ALA A 186 30.07 -14.24 -4.45
N GLY A 187 28.90 -14.63 -4.98
CA GLY A 187 27.94 -15.48 -4.25
C GLY A 187 26.55 -15.66 -4.88
N ASN A 188 26.45 -16.65 -5.77
CA ASN A 188 25.32 -17.50 -6.21
C ASN A 188 23.85 -17.00 -6.19
N SER A 189 23.25 -16.94 -7.38
CA SER A 189 21.81 -16.88 -7.65
C SER A 189 21.19 -18.29 -7.75
N VAL A 190 20.07 -18.53 -7.09
CA VAL A 190 19.21 -19.71 -7.33
C VAL A 190 17.94 -19.25 -8.05
N SER A 191 17.71 -19.80 -9.25
CA SER A 191 16.47 -19.66 -10.02
C SER A 191 15.35 -20.50 -9.41
N LEU A 192 14.16 -19.94 -9.29
CA LEU A 192 12.94 -20.67 -8.95
C LEU A 192 12.06 -20.80 -10.20
N ASN A 193 12.16 -21.94 -10.88
CA ASN A 193 11.16 -22.38 -11.84
C ASN A 193 10.16 -23.31 -11.13
N GLY A 194 8.87 -23.00 -11.29
CA GLY A 194 7.76 -23.96 -11.19
C GLY A 194 7.13 -24.13 -9.80
N CYS A 195 5.90 -23.65 -9.63
CA CYS A 195 4.98 -24.24 -8.64
C CYS A 195 3.51 -24.14 -9.14
N PRO A 196 2.74 -25.24 -9.16
CA PRO A 196 1.40 -25.31 -9.74
C PRO A 196 0.32 -24.77 -8.78
N PRO A 197 -0.92 -24.53 -9.23
CA PRO A 197 -1.92 -23.82 -8.44
C PRO A 197 -2.54 -24.76 -7.40
N ARG A 198 -2.61 -24.31 -6.14
CA ARG A 198 -3.47 -24.92 -5.13
C ARG A 198 -4.45 -23.90 -4.57
N SER A 199 -5.72 -24.26 -4.67
CA SER A 199 -6.88 -23.67 -4.02
C SER A 199 -6.77 -23.80 -2.49
N ASP A 200 -7.35 -22.81 -1.81
CA ASP A 200 -7.51 -22.68 -0.35
C ASP A 200 -6.32 -22.11 0.46
N LEU A 201 -6.20 -20.77 0.45
CA LEU A 201 -5.23 -19.97 1.22
C LEU A 201 -5.67 -19.65 2.66
N GLY A 202 -6.67 -20.36 3.20
CA GLY A 202 -7.03 -20.24 4.61
C GLY A 202 -6.00 -20.83 5.57
N ALA A 203 -5.13 -21.74 5.08
CA ALA A 203 -4.31 -22.62 5.91
C ALA A 203 -2.83 -22.21 6.07
N GLY A 204 -2.37 -21.11 5.46
CA GLY A 204 -0.94 -20.76 5.42
C GLY A 204 -0.46 -19.72 6.45
N ILE A 205 -1.37 -18.88 6.97
CA ILE A 205 -0.99 -17.87 7.98
C ILE A 205 -0.89 -18.57 9.33
N ARG A 206 0.31 -18.59 9.94
CA ARG A 206 0.49 -19.13 11.28
C ARG A 206 -0.20 -18.19 12.28
N PHE A 207 -1.45 -18.49 12.60
CA PHE A 207 -2.07 -17.98 13.81
C PHE A 207 -1.33 -18.66 14.97
N LEU A 208 -0.75 -17.87 15.88
CA LEU A 208 -0.10 -18.41 17.07
C LEU A 208 -1.20 -19.07 17.93
N ASP A 209 -1.38 -20.38 17.75
CA ASP A 209 -2.00 -21.23 18.74
C ASP A 209 -0.91 -21.62 19.73
N SER A 210 -0.87 -20.92 20.87
CA SER A 210 -0.21 -21.48 22.05
C SER A 210 -1.09 -22.60 22.56
N GLU A 211 -0.60 -23.83 22.42
CA GLU A 211 -1.17 -25.03 23.01
C GLU A 211 -1.47 -24.80 24.49
N ILE A 212 -2.69 -25.17 24.90
CA ILE A 212 -3.06 -25.35 26.29
C ILE A 212 -2.46 -26.68 26.74
N SER A 213 -1.55 -26.63 27.71
CA SER A 213 -1.41 -27.64 28.77
C SER A 213 -0.67 -27.01 29.96
#